data_AF-A0A9E4ACE2-F1
#
_entry.id   AF-A0A9E4ACE2-F1
#
_cell.length_a   1.000
_cell.length_b   1.000
_cell.length_c   1.000
_cell.angle_alpha   90.00
_cell.angle_beta   90.00
_cell.angle_gamma   90.00
#
_symmetry.space_group_name_H-M   'P 1'
#
loop_
_entity.id
_entity.type
_entity.pdbx_description
1 polymer ?
#
loop_
_entity_poly.entity_id
_entity_poly.type
_entity_poly.pdbx_seq_one_letter_code
_entity_poly.pdbx_strand_id
1 'polypeptide(L)' 'MTADTLQPHVRCDVAIVGGGPAGLAAATQLRNAGVGHVVVLEREAKAGGIPRHCGHRPFGWHEFRRV' A
#
# COMPACT_ATOMS: atom_id res chain seq x y z
N MET A 1 31.04 -7.97 19.12
CA MET A 1 30.22 -9.21 19.09
C MET A 1 28.97 -8.94 19.89
N THR A 2 27.74 -8.93 19.40
CA THR A 2 27.13 -9.31 18.12
C THR A 2 25.72 -8.73 18.18
N ALA A 3 25.35 -7.85 17.25
CA ALA A 3 23.97 -7.61 16.80
C ALA A 3 23.98 -6.33 15.97
N ASP A 4 24.70 -6.36 14.85
CA ASP A 4 24.14 -5.78 13.63
C ASP A 4 22.87 -6.58 13.36
N THR A 5 21.79 -6.23 14.06
CA THR A 5 20.46 -6.71 13.73
C THR A 5 20.20 -6.04 12.41
N LEU A 6 20.57 -6.72 11.31
CA LEU A 6 20.31 -6.32 9.94
C LEU A 6 18.81 -6.08 9.82
N GLN A 7 18.37 -4.87 10.14
CA GLN A 7 17.06 -4.41 9.73
C GLN A 7 17.14 -4.45 8.21
N PRO A 8 16.33 -5.27 7.52
CA PRO A 8 16.39 -5.32 6.07
C PRO A 8 16.15 -3.91 5.55
N HIS A 9 17.22 -3.26 5.06
CA HIS A 9 17.13 -1.92 4.52
C HIS A 9 16.41 -2.03 3.19
N VAL A 10 15.13 -1.71 3.16
CA VAL A 10 14.36 -1.69 1.92
C VAL A 10 14.72 -0.40 1.18
N ARG A 11 15.61 -0.52 0.19
CA ARG A 11 15.98 0.58 -0.70
C ARG A 11 14.85 0.82 -1.69
N CYS A 12 14.33 2.04 -1.81
CA CYS A 12 13.28 2.38 -2.76
C CYS A 12 13.48 3.79 -3.33
N ASP A 13 12.92 4.02 -4.52
CA ASP A 13 12.89 5.34 -5.14
C ASP A 13 11.77 6.19 -4.52
N VAL A 14 10.64 5.55 -4.22
CA VAL A 14 9.49 6.16 -3.55
C VAL A 14 8.93 5.22 -2.49
N ALA A 15 8.75 5.74 -1.28
CA ALA A 15 8.01 5.09 -0.21
C ALA A 15 6.65 5.78 -0.01
N ILE A 16 5.58 5.00 0.05
CA ILE A 16 4.21 5.45 0.29
C ILE A 16 3.76 4.88 1.63
N VAL A 17 3.32 5.72 2.56
CA VAL A 17 2.81 5.30 3.86
C VAL A 17 1.29 5.28 3.82
N GLY A 18 0.72 4.08 3.98
CA GLY A 18 -0.71 3.80 3.90
C GLY A 18 -1.09 3.07 2.60
N GLY A 19 -1.58 1.85 2.73
CA GLY A 19 -2.10 1.00 1.66
C GLY A 19 -3.60 1.17 1.40
N GLY A 20 -4.16 2.35 1.68
CA GLY A 20 -5.55 2.69 1.34
C GLY A 20 -5.75 3.05 -0.13
N PRO A 21 -6.96 3.46 -0.55
CA PRO A 21 -7.25 3.80 -1.94
C PRO A 21 -6.29 4.84 -2.53
N ALA A 22 -5.99 5.90 -1.77
CA ALA A 22 -5.08 6.96 -2.21
C ALA A 22 -3.65 6.44 -2.40
N GLY A 23 -3.12 5.67 -1.45
CA GLY A 23 -1.76 5.14 -1.52
C GLY A 23 -1.58 4.11 -2.64
N LEU A 24 -2.56 3.22 -2.82
CA LEU A 24 -2.55 2.25 -3.92
C LEU A 24 -2.71 2.91 -5.29
N ALA A 25 -3.56 3.95 -5.40
CA ALA A 25 -3.70 4.74 -6.62
C ALA A 25 -2.39 5.46 -6.97
N ALA A 26 -1.75 6.10 -5.97
CA ALA A 26 -0.46 6.76 -6.15
C ALA A 26 0.63 5.76 -6.59
N ALA A 27 0.71 4.60 -5.94
CA ALA A 27 1.66 3.56 -6.32
C ALA A 27 1.46 3.12 -7.77
N THR A 28 0.21 2.90 -8.17
CA THR A 28 -0.15 2.51 -9.54
C THR A 28 0.26 3.58 -10.55
N GLN A 29 -0.05 4.85 -10.29
CA GLN A 29 0.31 5.95 -11.19
C GLN A 29 1.82 6.16 -11.29
N LEU A 30 2.56 6.02 -10.19
CA LEU A 30 4.04 6.10 -10.21
C LEU A 30 4.65 4.98 -11.05
N ARG A 31 4.13 3.74 -10.94
CA ARG A 31 4.59 2.63 -11.79
C ARG A 31 4.26 2.87 -13.27
N ASN A 32 3.07 3.40 -13.56
CA ASN A 32 2.68 3.77 -14.93
C ASN A 32 3.56 4.90 -15.51
N ALA A 33 4.03 5.81 -14.66
CA ALA A 33 4.96 6.88 -15.03
C ALA A 33 6.43 6.42 -15.15
N GLY A 34 6.71 5.14 -14.97
CA GLY A 34 8.05 4.57 -15.13
C GLY A 34 8.94 4.63 -13.88
N VAL A 35 8.39 4.97 -12.71
CA VAL A 35 9.15 4.89 -11.46
C VAL A 35 9.50 3.43 -11.16
N GLY A 36 10.77 3.18 -10.86
CA GLY A 36 11.34 1.84 -10.71
C GLY A 36 10.82 1.12 -9.48
N HIS A 37 11.40 1.43 -8.32
CA HIS A 37 11.12 0.75 -7.06
C HIS A 37 10.23 1.59 -6.14
N VAL A 38 8.92 1.32 -6.20
CA VAL A 38 7.90 1.92 -5.35
C VAL A 38 7.48 0.93 -4.27
N VAL A 39 7.55 1.34 -3.01
CA VAL A 39 7.18 0.53 -1.85
C VAL A 39 6.00 1.16 -1.12
N VAL A 40 4.96 0.36 -0.87
CA VAL A 40 3.80 0.75 -0.05
C VAL A 40 3.94 0.10 1.32
N LEU A 41 3.97 0.93 2.36
CA LEU A 41 4.02 0.51 3.76
C LEU A 41 2.62 0.60 4.34
N GLU A 42 2.06 -0.53 4.74
CA GLU A 42 0.76 -0.63 5.41
C GLU A 42 0.97 -1.25 6.79
N ARG A 43 0.24 -0.72 7.78
CA ARG A 43 0.27 -1.26 9.14
C ARG A 43 -0.40 -2.63 9.20
N GLU A 44 -1.44 -2.83 8.41
CA GLU A 44 -2.20 -4.07 8.35
C GLU A 44 -1.61 -5.09 7.38
N ALA A 45 -1.90 -6.37 7.63
CA ALA A 45 -1.45 -7.47 6.77
C ALA A 45 -2.05 -7.44 5.34
N LYS A 46 -3.11 -6.66 5.12
CA LYS A 46 -3.82 -6.55 3.83
C LYS A 46 -4.05 -5.09 3.48
N ALA A 47 -3.54 -4.67 2.32
CA ALA A 47 -3.82 -3.35 1.76
C ALA A 47 -5.29 -3.20 1.34
N GLY A 48 -5.80 -1.98 1.44
CA GLY A 48 -7.12 -1.55 1.02
C GLY A 48 -7.73 -0.46 1.92
N GLY A 49 -7.17 -0.22 3.11
CA GLY A 49 -7.58 0.86 4.02
C GLY A 49 -9.03 0.78 4.49
N ILE A 50 -9.65 1.94 4.74
CA ILE A 50 -11.03 2.06 5.27
C ILE A 50 -12.10 1.24 4.53
N PRO A 51 -12.11 1.12 3.17
CA PRO A 51 -13.03 0.24 2.46
C PRO A 51 -13.13 -1.19 3.01
N ARG A 52 -12.03 -1.75 3.54
CA ARG A 52 -11.99 -3.10 4.11
C ARG A 52 -12.68 -3.20 5.48
N HIS A 53 -12.75 -2.08 6.19
CA HIS A 53 -13.30 -1.98 7.55
C HIS A 53 -14.76 -1.54 7.56
N CYS A 54 -15.18 -0.87 6.49
CA CYS A 54 -16.54 -0.42 6.31
C CYS A 54 -17.37 -1.51 5.61
N GLY A 55 -18.01 -2.39 6.38
CA GLY A 55 -18.98 -3.38 5.89
C GLY A 55 -20.30 -2.80 5.34
N HIS A 56 -20.35 -1.48 5.08
CA HIS A 56 -21.50 -0.77 4.53
C HIS A 56 -21.13 -0.10 3.19
N ARG A 57 -22.12 0.01 2.30
CA ARG A 57 -22.02 0.78 1.04
C ARG A 57 -21.60 2.22 1.38
N PRO A 58 -20.63 2.85 0.68
CA PRO A 58 -20.54 2.91 -0.79
C PRO A 58 -19.15 2.60 -1.37
N PHE A 59 -18.26 1.92 -0.64
CA PHE A 59 -16.84 1.76 -1.01
C PHE A 59 -16.57 0.74 -2.14
N GLY A 60 -17.32 0.80 -3.23
CA GLY A 60 -17.05 0.01 -4.44
C GLY A 60 -17.51 -1.44 -4.35
N TRP A 61 -18.46 -1.75 -3.46
CA TRP A 61 -19.10 -3.07 -3.44
C TRP A 61 -19.93 -3.32 -4.71
N HIS A 62 -20.53 -2.28 -5.31
CA HIS A 62 -21.23 -2.40 -6.59
C HIS A 62 -20.25 -2.45 -7.77
N GLU A 63 -19.24 -1.59 -7.77
CA GLU A 63 -18.28 -1.44 -8.86
C GLU A 63 -17.25 -2.58 -8.90
N PHE A 64 -16.82 -3.08 -7.73
CA PHE A 64 -15.71 -4.03 -7.62
C PHE A 64 -16.08 -5.35 -6.93
N ARG A 65 -17.28 -5.47 -6.32
CA ARG A 65 -17.79 -6.66 -5.61
C ARG A 65 -16.80 -7.26 -4.61
N ARG A 66 -16.05 -6.42 -3.89
CA ARG A 66 -15.00 -6.82 -2.93
C ARG A 66 -15.15 -6.04 -1.62
N VAL A 67 -14.68 -6.65 -0.53
CA VAL A 67 -14.48 -6.03 0.80
C VAL A 67 -12.99 -6.07 1.13
#